data_AF-A0A5C1E922-F1
#
_entry.id   AF-A0A5C1E922-F1
#
_cell.length_a   1.000
_cell.length_b   1.000
_cell.length_c   1.000
_cell.angle_alpha   90.00
_cell.angle_beta   90.00
_cell.angle_gamma   90.00
#
_symmetry.space_group_name_H-M   'P 1'
#
loop_
_entity.id
_entity.type
_entity.pdbx_description
1 polymer ?
#
loop_
_entity_poly.entity_id
_entity_poly.type
_entity_poly.pdbx_seq_one_letter_code
_entity_poly.pdbx_strand_id
1 'polypeptide(L)' 'MSKHDYTAFDAELLAQIKAGRNRLMKLEIHKPLLAMAKPYCDPSTNEWEVIARRLQVLRQTGKIRYTGTVWEIITREGR' A
#
# COMPACT_ATOMS: atom_id res chain seq x y z
N MET A 1 -1.60 -6.16 -21.33
CA MET A 1 -0.50 -5.81 -20.41
C MET A 1 -0.40 -6.89 -19.36
N SER A 2 0.78 -7.49 -19.17
CA SER A 2 0.99 -8.49 -18.12
C SER A 2 0.67 -7.82 -16.79
N LYS A 3 -0.30 -8.35 -16.05
CA LYS A 3 -0.67 -7.81 -14.73
C LYS A 3 0.53 -8.04 -13.83
N HIS A 4 1.28 -6.97 -13.50
CA HIS A 4 2.34 -7.07 -12.51
C HIS A 4 1.77 -7.71 -11.23
N ASP A 5 2.47 -8.70 -10.70
CA ASP A 5 2.07 -9.34 -9.46
C ASP A 5 2.48 -8.46 -8.28
N TYR A 6 1.50 -7.81 -7.66
CA TYR A 6 1.70 -6.97 -6.48
C TYR A 6 1.49 -7.73 -5.17
N THR A 7 1.34 -9.06 -5.17
CA THR A 7 0.93 -9.83 -3.98
C THR A 7 1.90 -9.63 -2.82
N ALA A 8 3.20 -9.75 -3.05
CA ALA A 8 4.22 -9.55 -2.02
C ALA A 8 4.26 -8.09 -1.52
N PHE A 9 4.10 -7.13 -2.43
CA PHE A 9 4.09 -5.71 -2.09
C PHE A 9 2.86 -5.35 -1.24
N ASP A 10 1.67 -5.81 -1.64
CA ASP A 10 0.42 -5.59 -0.92
C ASP A 10 0.48 -6.22 0.48
N ALA A 11 1.07 -7.41 0.62
CA ALA A 11 1.24 -8.06 1.92
C ALA A 11 2.13 -7.22 2.85
N GLU A 12 3.25 -6.72 2.34
CA GLU A 12 4.14 -5.85 3.11
C GLU A 12 3.44 -4.52 3.46
N LEU A 13 2.75 -3.90 2.51
CA LEU A 13 2.01 -2.66 2.74
C LEU A 13 0.95 -2.81 3.85
N LEU A 14 0.24 -3.93 3.87
CA LEU A 14 -0.70 -4.27 4.94
C LEU A 14 0.02 -4.51 6.27
N ALA A 15 1.16 -5.20 6.28
CA ALA A 15 1.97 -5.43 7.48
C ALA A 15 2.45 -4.10 8.09
N GLN A 16 2.86 -3.14 7.25
CA GLN A 16 3.28 -1.81 7.67
C GLN A 16 2.14 -0.99 8.28
N ILE A 17 0.94 -1.06 7.68
CA ILE A 17 -0.27 -0.45 8.25
C ILE A 17 -0.59 -1.09 9.61
N LYS A 18 -0.54 -2.43 9.72
CA LYS A 18 -0.75 -3.17 10.97
C LYS A 18 0.26 -2.78 12.06
N ALA A 19 1.50 -2.51 11.67
CA ALA A 19 2.58 -2.07 12.56
C ALA A 19 2.49 -0.58 12.97
N GLY A 20 1.40 0.12 12.62
CA GLY A 20 1.19 1.53 12.97
C GLY A 20 1.84 2.54 12.03
N ARG A 21 2.43 2.10 10.91
CA ARG A 21 2.88 2.97 9.81
C ARG A 21 1.71 3.20 8.85
N ASN A 22 0.65 3.81 9.37
CA ASN A 22 -0.64 3.92 8.69
C ASN A 22 -0.95 5.32 8.10
N ARG A 23 0.00 6.25 8.16
CA ARG A 23 -0.09 7.55 7.49
C ARG A 23 0.62 7.49 6.15
N LEU A 24 0.05 8.11 5.12
CA LEU A 24 0.64 8.16 3.78
C LEU A 24 2.09 8.67 3.83
N MET A 25 2.32 9.81 4.48
CA MET A 25 3.66 10.40 4.68
C MET A 25 4.67 9.42 5.31
N LYS A 26 4.24 8.52 6.21
CA LYS A 26 5.14 7.52 6.82
C LYS A 26 5.47 6.38 5.85
N LEU A 27 4.55 6.03 4.97
CA LEU A 27 4.71 4.98 3.97
C LEU A 27 5.61 5.48 2.83
N GLU A 28 5.43 6.73 2.39
CA GLU A 28 6.18 7.35 1.28
C GLU A 28 7.67 7.59 1.59
N ILE A 29 8.06 7.65 2.86
CA ILE A 29 9.47 7.76 3.27
C ILE A 29 10.04 6.43 3.77
N HIS A 30 9.25 5.37 3.76
CA HIS A 30 9.68 4.07 4.25
C HIS A 30 10.56 3.37 3.22
N LYS A 31 11.88 3.49 3.39
CA LYS A 31 12.90 2.95 2.45
C LYS A 31 12.66 1.50 2.00
N PRO A 32 12.28 0.54 2.89
CA PRO A 32 11.97 -0.82 2.45
C PRO A 32 10.78 -0.90 1.48
N LEU A 33 9.69 -0.17 1.74
CA LEU A 33 8.54 -0.11 0.84
C LEU A 33 8.89 0.54 -0.50
N LEU A 34 9.69 1.62 -0.48
CA LEU A 34 10.16 2.25 -1.71
C LEU A 34 11.02 1.30 -2.54
N ALA A 35 11.93 0.55 -1.90
CA ALA A 35 12.75 -0.44 -2.58
C ALA A 35 11.91 -1.55 -3.21
N MET A 36 10.84 -1.99 -2.55
CA MET A 36 9.89 -2.96 -3.11
C MET A 36 9.01 -2.36 -4.21
N ALA A 37 8.76 -1.05 -4.20
CA ALA A 37 7.99 -0.35 -5.24
C ALA A 37 8.77 -0.16 -6.53
N LYS A 38 10.11 0.00 -6.43
CA LYS A 38 11.01 0.31 -7.55
C LYS A 38 10.85 -0.58 -8.80
N PRO A 39 10.66 -1.90 -8.72
CA PRO A 39 10.45 -2.75 -9.89
C PRO A 39 9.13 -2.48 -10.64
N TYR A 40 8.20 -1.77 -10.03
CA TYR A 40 6.89 -1.41 -10.61
C TYR A 40 6.85 0.04 -11.12
N CYS A 41 7.94 0.79 -10.94
CA CYS A 41 8.08 2.13 -11.47
C CYS A 41 8.29 2.09 -12.98
N ASP A 42 7.78 3.10 -13.67
CA ASP A 42 8.06 3.40 -15.08
C ASP A 42 8.66 4.82 -15.17
N PRO A 43 9.13 5.28 -16.34
CA PRO A 43 9.75 6.61 -16.46
C PRO A 43 8.86 7.78 -16.03
N SER A 44 7.56 7.56 -15.89
CA SER A 44 6.57 8.55 -15.45
C SER A 44 6.01 8.30 -14.05
N THR A 45 6.37 7.19 -13.40
CA THR A 45 5.80 6.74 -12.13
C THR A 45 6.90 6.56 -11.09
N ASN A 46 6.85 7.34 -10.02
CA ASN A 46 7.74 7.22 -8.87
C ASN A 46 7.27 6.16 -7.88
N GLU A 47 8.16 5.72 -6.98
CA GLU A 47 7.87 4.68 -5.99
C GLU A 47 6.69 5.04 -5.07
N TRP A 48 6.57 6.31 -4.70
CA TRP A 48 5.48 6.81 -3.86
C TRP A 48 4.12 6.75 -4.58
N GLU A 49 4.09 6.93 -5.91
CA GLU A 49 2.88 6.81 -6.72
C GLU A 49 2.42 5.36 -6.80
N VAL A 50 3.37 4.41 -6.86
CA VAL A 50 3.07 2.97 -6.74
C VAL A 50 2.40 2.69 -5.40
N ILE A 51 2.97 3.18 -4.28
CA ILE A 51 2.36 3.03 -2.94
C ILE A 51 0.94 3.61 -2.92
N ALA A 52 0.75 4.85 -3.40
CA ALA A 52 -0.55 5.52 -3.43
C ALA A 52 -1.59 4.74 -4.28
N ARG A 53 -1.19 4.26 -5.46
CA ARG A 53 -2.04 3.43 -6.32
C ARG A 53 -2.43 2.13 -5.63
N ARG A 54 -1.49 1.45 -4.96
CA ARG A 54 -1.79 0.20 -4.24
C ARG A 54 -2.70 0.42 -3.03
N LEU A 55 -2.55 1.52 -2.31
CA LEU A 55 -3.49 1.90 -1.24
C LEU A 55 -4.93 2.05 -1.77
N GLN A 56 -5.11 2.68 -2.94
CA GLN A 56 -6.43 2.78 -3.57
C GLN A 56 -6.99 1.42 -3.99
N VAL A 57 -6.16 0.53 -4.56
CA VAL A 57 -6.57 -0.83 -4.92
C VAL A 57 -6.98 -1.63 -3.68
N LEU A 58 -6.18 -1.60 -2.61
CA LEU A 58 -6.49 -2.27 -1.34
C LEU A 58 -7.78 -1.71 -0.70
N ARG A 59 -8.05 -0.42 -0.87
CA ARG A 59 -9.31 0.21 -0.45
C ARG A 59 -10.50 -0.27 -1.25
N GLN A 60 -10.39 -0.28 -2.58
CA GLN A 60 -11.46 -0.73 -3.48
C GLN A 60 -11.78 -2.22 -3.28
N THR A 61 -10.79 -3.04 -2.96
CA THR A 61 -10.96 -4.46 -2.62
C THR A 61 -11.48 -4.68 -1.19
N GLY A 62 -11.68 -3.62 -0.41
CA GLY A 62 -12.23 -3.71 0.95
C GLY A 62 -11.28 -4.29 1.99
N LYS A 63 -9.96 -4.31 1.72
CA LYS A 63 -8.94 -4.76 2.69
C LYS A 63 -8.56 -3.67 3.69
N ILE A 64 -8.60 -2.41 3.26
CA ILE A 64 -8.32 -1.24 4.09
C ILE A 64 -9.36 -0.14 3.88
N ARG A 65 -9.50 0.77 4.84
CA ARG A 65 -10.24 2.03 4.70
C ARG A 65 -9.33 3.21 5.01
N TYR A 66 -9.68 4.38 4.46
CA TYR A 66 -9.06 5.64 4.84
C TYR A 66 -10.02 6.42 5.73
N THR A 67 -9.57 6.85 6.91
CA THR A 67 -10.40 7.58 7.90
C THR A 67 -10.34 9.09 7.76
N GLY A 68 -9.69 9.61 6.70
CA GLY A 68 -9.39 11.04 6.53
C GLY A 68 -8.00 11.43 7.03
N THR A 69 -7.38 10.59 7.86
CA THR A 69 -6.02 10.83 8.40
C THR A 69 -5.10 9.61 8.30
N VAL A 70 -5.65 8.41 8.52
CA VAL A 70 -4.88 7.15 8.53
C VAL A 70 -5.57 6.07 7.70
N TRP A 71 -4.78 5.10 7.27
CA TRP A 71 -5.23 3.86 6.67
C TRP A 71 -5.47 2.80 7.76
N GLU A 72 -6.59 2.12 7.72
CA GLU A 72 -6.93 1.08 8.71
C GLU A 72 -7.26 -0.21 7.98
N ILE A 73 -6.78 -1.34 8.50
CA ILE A 73 -7.17 -2.66 8.00
C ILE A 73 -8.63 -2.89 8.36
N ILE A 74 -9.43 -3.27 7.38
CA ILE A 74 -10.79 -3.72 7.61
C ILE A 74 -10.68 -5.19 8.03
N THR A 75 -10.55 -5.43 9.33
CA THR A 75 -10.73 -6.77 9.89
C THR A 75 -12.21 -7.14 9.73
N ARG A 76 -12.53 -7.92 8.70
CA ARG A 76 -13.71 -8.79 8.76
C ARG A 76 -13.37 -9.96 9.69
N GLU A 77 -13.08 -9.68 10.95
CA GLU A 77 -13.26 -10.71 11.98
C GLU A 77 -14.77 -10.83 12.15
N GLY A 78 -15.30 -11.85 11.48
CA GLY A 78 -16.69 -12.25 11.61
C GLY A 78 -16.99 -12.55 13.07
N ARG A 79 -18.00 -11.83 13.53
CA ARG A 79 -19.02 -12.23 14.49
C ARG A 79 -19.25 -13.74 14.57
#